data_AF-A0A518DIJ7-F1
#
_entry.id   AF-A0A518DIJ7-F1
#
_cell.length_a   1.000
_cell.length_b   1.000
_cell.length_c   1.000
_cell.angle_alpha   90.00
_cell.angle_beta   90.00
_cell.angle_gamma   90.00
#
_symmetry.space_group_name_H-M   'P 1'
#
loop_
_entity.id
_entity.type
_entity.pdbx_description
1 polymer ?
#
loop_
_entity_poly.entity_id
_entity_poly.type
_entity_poly.pdbx_seq_one_letter_code
_entity_poly.pdbx_strand_id
1 'polypeptide(L)'
;MRKPCPNRRAGFSLMELLLVVVILGIIAAIVVPRVSVSMATAEQKVRAHQMTTMNAAIERYQVETGSWPAALTDLTPAYLPDGVPVPPGGGAYSLDGTTYRSVYTP
;
A
#
# COMPACT_ATOMS: atom_id res chain seq x y z
N MET A 1 -67.23 -20.35 8.34
CA MET A 1 -66.26 -20.56 9.44
C MET A 1 -64.84 -20.58 8.88
N ARG A 2 -64.01 -19.57 9.15
CA ARG A 2 -62.58 -19.57 8.81
C ARG A 2 -61.80 -19.94 10.07
N LYS A 3 -61.10 -21.07 10.06
CA LYS A 3 -60.21 -21.46 11.16
C LYS A 3 -58.91 -20.67 11.05
N PRO A 4 -58.46 -19.96 12.08
CA PRO A 4 -57.17 -19.27 12.06
C PRO A 4 -56.04 -20.30 12.20
N CYS A 5 -55.08 -20.29 11.28
CA CYS A 5 -53.88 -21.12 11.39
C CYS A 5 -52.92 -20.55 12.44
N PRO A 6 -52.36 -21.39 13.33
CA PRO A 6 -51.44 -20.93 14.36
C PRO A 6 -50.15 -20.44 13.71
N ASN A 7 -49.82 -19.17 13.98
CA ASN A 7 -48.59 -18.55 13.54
C ASN A 7 -47.43 -19.13 14.38
N ARG A 8 -46.74 -20.15 13.85
CA ARG A 8 -45.54 -20.73 14.44
C ARG A 8 -44.45 -19.65 14.44
N ARG A 9 -44.26 -18.97 15.57
CA ARG A 9 -43.08 -18.12 15.77
C ARG A 9 -41.86 -19.04 15.79
N ALA A 10 -41.04 -18.97 14.74
CA ALA A 10 -39.73 -19.60 14.71
C ALA A 10 -38.85 -18.87 15.74
N GLY A 11 -38.50 -19.56 16.83
CA GLY A 11 -37.56 -19.07 17.83
C GLY A 11 -36.14 -19.35 17.36
N PHE A 12 -35.24 -18.40 17.64
CA PHE A 12 -33.81 -18.51 17.38
C PHE A 12 -33.21 -19.64 18.24
N SER A 13 -32.52 -20.60 17.63
CA SER A 13 -31.84 -21.67 18.36
C SER A 13 -30.50 -21.19 18.91
N LEU A 14 -30.16 -21.58 20.14
CA LEU A 14 -28.80 -21.35 20.69
C LEU A 14 -27.72 -22.00 19.80
N MET A 15 -28.04 -23.13 19.18
CA MET A 15 -27.15 -23.82 18.24
C MET A 15 -26.95 -23.01 16.95
N GLU A 16 -27.96 -22.28 16.48
CA GLU A 16 -27.83 -21.40 15.30
C GLU A 16 -26.87 -20.25 15.60
N LEU A 17 -26.98 -19.61 16.77
CA LEU A 17 -26.04 -18.56 17.16
C LEU A 17 -24.61 -19.09 17.33
N LEU A 18 -24.46 -20.26 17.96
CA LEU A 18 -23.17 -20.89 18.21
C LEU A 18 -22.45 -21.20 16.88
N LEU A 19 -23.14 -21.79 15.92
CA LEU A 19 -22.55 -22.09 14.61
C LEU A 19 -22.14 -20.80 13.86
N VAL A 20 -22.94 -19.73 13.96
CA VAL A 20 -22.64 -18.45 13.31
C VAL A 20 -21.35 -17.84 13.87
N VAL A 21 -21.18 -17.76 15.20
CA VAL A 21 -19.95 -17.19 15.77
C VAL A 21 -18.71 -18.05 15.50
N VAL A 22 -18.87 -19.37 15.39
CA VAL A 22 -17.79 -20.28 14.97
C VAL A 22 -17.36 -19.99 13.53
N ILE A 23 -18.30 -19.89 12.59
CA ILE A 23 -17.98 -19.58 11.19
C ILE A 23 -17.36 -18.19 11.05
N LEU A 24 -17.89 -17.19 11.76
CA LEU A 24 -17.32 -15.84 11.79
C LEU A 24 -15.90 -15.82 12.37
N GLY A 25 -15.63 -16.60 13.42
CA GLY A 25 -14.29 -16.73 14.00
C GLY A 25 -13.28 -17.33 13.03
N ILE A 26 -13.66 -18.38 12.29
CA ILE A 26 -12.79 -19.01 11.28
C ILE A 26 -12.47 -18.02 10.15
N ILE A 27 -13.47 -17.30 9.63
CA ILE A 27 -13.26 -16.32 8.56
C ILE A 27 -12.37 -15.17 9.06
N ALA A 28 -12.64 -14.62 10.24
CA ALA A 28 -11.87 -13.51 10.80
C ALA A 28 -10.38 -13.86 10.99
N ALA A 29 -10.07 -15.09 11.43
CA ALA A 29 -8.69 -15.55 11.61
C ALA A 29 -7.88 -15.57 10.31
N ILE A 30 -8.51 -15.84 9.16
CA ILE A 30 -7.83 -15.94 7.86
C ILE A 30 -7.70 -14.57 7.18
N VAL A 31 -8.70 -13.71 7.29
CA VAL A 31 -8.76 -12.44 6.55
C VAL A 31 -7.74 -11.42 7.07
N VAL A 32 -7.58 -11.31 8.39
CA VAL A 32 -6.69 -10.32 9.03
C VAL A 32 -5.23 -10.39 8.55
N PRO A 33 -4.53 -11.55 8.59
CA PRO A 33 -3.13 -11.62 8.15
C PRO A 33 -2.94 -11.45 6.64
N ARG A 34 -3.96 -11.74 5.82
CA ARG A 34 -3.84 -11.58 4.36
C ARG A 34 -3.77 -10.12 3.93
N VAL A 35 -4.54 -9.24 4.58
CA VAL A 35 -4.57 -7.81 4.23
C VAL A 35 -3.25 -7.13 4.59
N SER A 36 -2.68 -7.41 5.77
CA SER A 36 -1.42 -6.79 6.22
C SER A 36 -0.23 -7.14 5.32
N VAL A 37 -0.10 -8.40 4.93
CA VAL A 37 0.98 -8.85 4.03
C VAL A 37 0.82 -8.25 2.63
N SER A 38 -0.42 -8.14 2.14
CA SER A 38 -0.69 -7.52 0.84
C SER A 38 -0.32 -6.04 0.83
N MET A 39 -0.54 -5.32 1.94
CA MET A 39 -0.18 -3.90 2.05
C MET A 39 1.34 -3.73 2.09
N ALA A 40 2.04 -4.47 2.96
CA ALA A 40 3.50 -4.36 3.08
C ALA A 40 4.23 -4.68 1.75
N THR A 41 3.73 -5.68 1.00
CA THR A 41 4.30 -6.02 -0.32
C THR A 41 3.98 -4.96 -1.38
N ALA A 42 2.80 -4.34 -1.34
CA ALA A 42 2.47 -3.22 -2.21
C ALA A 42 3.35 -2.01 -1.94
N GLU A 43 3.58 -1.66 -0.67
CA GLU A 43 4.46 -0.55 -0.27
C GLU A 43 5.91 -0.77 -0.74
N GLN A 44 6.43 -1.99 -0.62
CA GLN A 44 7.76 -2.33 -1.14
C GLN A 44 7.85 -2.17 -2.66
N LYS A 45 6.83 -2.63 -3.40
CA LYS A 45 6.78 -2.49 -4.87
C LYS A 45 6.71 -1.03 -5.30
N VAL A 46 5.89 -0.23 -4.63
CA VAL A 46 5.78 1.22 -4.90
C VAL A 46 7.11 1.90 -4.61
N ARG A 47 7.76 1.60 -3.48
CA ARG A 47 9.09 2.17 -3.17
C ARG A 47 10.14 1.82 -4.20
N ALA A 48 10.17 0.56 -4.65
CA ALA A 48 11.08 0.12 -5.70
C ALA A 48 10.81 0.84 -7.03
N HIS A 49 9.54 0.98 -7.41
CA HIS A 49 9.15 1.74 -8.60
C HIS A 49 9.58 3.21 -8.52
N GLN A 50 9.29 3.88 -7.41
CA GLN A 50 9.69 5.27 -7.18
C GLN A 50 11.21 5.45 -7.29
N MET A 51 11.99 4.51 -6.71
CA MET A 51 13.44 4.50 -6.82
C MET A 51 13.92 4.38 -8.28
N THR A 52 13.35 3.46 -9.06
CA THR A 52 13.68 3.30 -10.47
C THR A 52 13.35 4.55 -11.27
N THR A 53 12.19 5.17 -11.04
CA THR A 53 11.79 6.41 -11.72
C THR A 53 12.74 7.56 -11.39
N MET A 54 13.14 7.73 -10.13
CA MET A 54 14.10 8.77 -9.74
C MET A 54 15.49 8.52 -10.34
N ASN A 55 15.98 7.28 -10.33
CA ASN A 55 17.27 6.95 -10.94
C ASN A 55 17.27 7.24 -12.44
N ALA A 56 16.17 6.91 -13.15
CA ALA A 56 16.01 7.27 -14.55
C ALA A 56 15.97 8.79 -14.77
N ALA A 57 15.34 9.56 -13.87
CA ALA A 57 15.36 11.02 -13.92
C ALA A 57 16.78 11.59 -13.71
N ILE A 58 17.53 11.03 -12.76
CA ILE A 58 18.93 11.41 -12.49
C ILE A 58 19.82 11.13 -13.71
N GLU A 59 19.69 9.95 -14.32
CA GLU A 59 20.43 9.59 -15.53
C GLU A 59 20.10 10.53 -16.69
N ARG A 60 18.82 10.89 -16.87
CA ARG A 60 18.41 11.88 -17.87
C ARG A 60 19.01 13.26 -17.62
N TYR A 61 19.00 13.72 -16.37
CA TYR A 61 19.64 14.99 -15.99
C TYR A 61 21.13 14.99 -16.34
N GLN A 62 21.82 13.88 -16.06
CA GLN A 62 23.24 13.73 -16.37
C GLN A 62 23.50 13.77 -17.89
N VAL A 63 22.66 13.12 -18.68
CA VAL A 63 22.80 13.10 -20.15
C VAL A 63 22.55 14.49 -20.76
N GLU A 64 21.60 15.24 -20.23
CA GLU A 64 21.23 16.56 -20.77
C GLU A 64 22.15 17.70 -20.27
N THR A 65 22.57 17.66 -19.00
CA THR A 65 23.34 18.74 -18.35
C THR A 65 24.85 18.45 -18.30
N GLY A 66 25.24 17.18 -18.44
CA GLY A 66 26.64 16.74 -18.32
C GLY A 66 27.17 16.68 -16.88
N SER A 67 26.34 16.98 -15.88
CA SER A 67 26.67 16.93 -14.46
C SER A 67 25.63 16.13 -13.68
N TRP A 68 26.02 15.57 -12.54
CA TRP A 68 25.07 14.91 -11.65
C TRP A 68 24.30 15.94 -10.81
N PRO A 69 23.02 15.69 -10.48
CA PRO A 69 22.25 16.56 -9.60
C PRO A 69 22.85 16.54 -8.18
N ALA A 70 22.80 17.66 -7.46
CA ALA A 70 23.26 17.75 -6.08
C ALA A 70 22.15 17.35 -5.09
N ALA A 71 20.90 17.56 -5.48
CA ALA A 71 19.72 17.15 -4.73
C ALA A 71 18.61 16.65 -5.67
N LEU A 72 17.68 15.84 -5.13
CA LEU A 72 16.48 15.40 -5.86
C LEU A 72 15.58 16.57 -6.27
N THR A 73 15.69 17.72 -5.57
CA THR A 73 14.99 18.96 -5.92
C THR A 73 15.49 19.59 -7.22
N ASP A 74 16.72 19.28 -7.66
CA ASP A 74 17.26 19.84 -8.91
C ASP A 74 16.62 19.18 -10.15
N LEU A 75 15.96 18.04 -9.94
CA LEU A 75 15.24 17.30 -10.97
C LEU A 75 13.82 17.84 -11.19
N THR A 76 13.29 18.67 -10.30
CA THR A 76 11.94 19.21 -10.41
C THR A 76 11.94 20.62 -11.01
N PRO A 77 10.94 20.97 -11.85
CA PRO A 77 9.89 20.10 -12.41
C PRO A 77 10.31 19.37 -13.70
N ALA A 78 11.50 19.65 -14.24
CA ALA A 78 11.87 19.25 -15.60
C ALA A 78 11.94 17.73 -15.83
N TYR A 79 12.44 16.98 -14.85
CA TYR A 79 12.64 15.52 -14.93
C TYR A 79 11.68 14.74 -14.02
N LEU A 80 11.17 15.39 -12.97
CA LEU A 80 10.14 14.90 -12.05
C LEU A 80 8.94 15.86 -12.07
N PRO A 81 7.97 15.68 -13.00
CA PRO A 81 6.86 16.61 -13.18
C PRO A 81 5.91 16.64 -11.96
N ASP A 82 5.76 15.52 -11.26
CA ASP A 82 4.92 15.39 -10.06
C ASP A 82 5.66 15.77 -8.77
N GLY A 83 6.89 16.26 -8.88
CA GLY A 83 7.77 16.51 -7.73
C GLY A 83 8.49 15.25 -7.25
N VAL A 84 9.23 15.39 -6.14
CA VAL A 84 9.89 14.24 -5.50
C VAL A 84 8.82 13.38 -4.83
N PRO A 85 8.66 12.09 -5.23
CA PRO A 85 7.63 11.24 -4.68
C PRO A 85 7.84 10.99 -3.17
N VAL A 86 6.76 10.83 -2.41
CA VAL A 86 6.85 10.46 -0.99
C VAL A 86 6.70 8.95 -0.85
N PRO A 87 7.58 8.27 -0.08
CA PRO A 87 7.50 6.83 0.13
C PRO A 87 6.22 6.45 0.91
N PRO A 88 5.54 5.35 0.53
CA PRO A 88 4.45 4.82 1.33
C PRO A 88 4.98 4.25 2.65
N GLY A 89 4.27 4.54 3.74
CA GLY A 89 4.70 4.19 5.10
C GLY A 89 5.51 5.29 5.82
N GLY A 90 5.74 6.44 5.17
CA GLY A 90 6.53 7.54 5.72
C GLY A 90 8.00 7.48 5.30
N GLY A 91 8.80 8.42 5.81
CA GLY A 91 10.20 8.61 5.42
C GLY A 91 10.36 9.55 4.22
N ALA A 92 11.60 9.64 3.72
CA ALA A 92 11.95 10.48 2.58
C ALA A 92 12.94 9.78 1.64
N TYR A 93 12.98 10.24 0.40
CA TYR A 93 14.07 9.90 -0.51
C TYR A 93 15.15 10.97 -0.45
N SER A 94 16.39 10.53 -0.38
CA SER A 94 17.58 11.38 -0.47
C SER A 94 18.45 10.92 -1.63
N LEU A 95 19.28 11.82 -2.14
CA LEU A 95 20.33 11.47 -3.10
C LEU A 95 21.59 11.06 -2.32
N ASP A 96 22.14 9.88 -2.62
CA ASP A 96 23.47 9.52 -2.15
C ASP A 96 24.53 10.30 -2.93
N GLY A 97 25.28 11.16 -2.25
CA GLY A 97 26.32 12.01 -2.85
C GLY A 97 27.53 11.24 -3.41
N THR A 98 27.66 9.94 -3.13
CA THR A 98 28.75 9.09 -3.66
C THR A 98 28.31 8.30 -4.88
N THR A 99 27.11 7.71 -4.81
CA THR A 99 26.60 6.82 -5.85
C THR A 99 25.68 7.55 -6.85
N TYR A 100 25.26 8.78 -6.54
CA TYR A 100 24.25 9.55 -7.28
C TYR A 100 22.96 8.76 -7.52
N ARG A 101 22.59 7.90 -6.57
CA ARG A 101 21.37 7.11 -6.59
C ARG A 101 20.42 7.60 -5.53
N SER A 102 19.13 7.43 -5.79
CA SER A 102 18.12 7.64 -4.75
C SER A 102 18.29 6.59 -3.64
N VAL A 103 18.12 7.01 -2.39
CA VAL A 103 18.19 6.16 -1.19
C VAL A 103 16.97 6.49 -0.32
N TYR A 104 16.36 5.45 0.24
CA TYR A 104 15.26 5.60 1.20
C TYR A 104 15.82 5.82 2.60
N THR A 105 15.36 6.88 3.27
CA THR A 105 15.62 7.14 4.69
C THR A 105 14.30 7.02 5.45
N PRO A 106 14.19 6.08 6.41
CA PRO A 106 12.97 5.88 7.19
C PRO A 106 12.65 7.07 8.09
#